data_AF-A0A5B0QWG3-F1
#
_entry.id   AF-A0A5B0QWG3-F1
#
_cell.length_a   1.000
_cell.length_b   1.000
_cell.length_c   1.000
_cell.angle_alpha   90.00
_cell.angle_beta   90.00
_cell.angle_gamma   90.00
#
_symmetry.space_group_name_H-M   'P 1'
#
loop_
_entity.id
_entity.type
_entity.pdbx_description
1 polymer ?
#
loop_
_entity_poly.entity_id
_entity_poly.type
_entity_poly.pdbx_seq_one_letter_code
_entity_poly.pdbx_strand_id
1 'polypeptide(L)'
;MHYMFQNQLISMPNLQHLFEVGGALETCIFNIFSVHFLSAYIVYPSKYALESILPRKGLKFMSQIMNDNQKRRGHLFFLKAQNFKYFSQSMFFKSTARSYISPIYDNSEMIFRTKEVDFSTKLTQNFHYLTNLIFENKNFIDQLENHEKETLEIYKQGKTQPQDPASHEFKEILQMVVELFVGFGDWSELTGGNLKHHFLFSIIDWVVENYGNKMFEGIQIPPRFWDKFDAMSFSSKLLAALNRKKQDQILHQDPKLIDDQIKEIWAQFKQQYFHDQEIENLGNYLMLFELKEHLGRLDVQNDYNQIMNDLNIIISKVYFD
;
A
#
# COMPACT_ATOMS: atom_id res chain seq x y z
N MET A 1 12.36 -10.67 -21.36
CA MET A 1 11.02 -10.47 -21.97
C MET A 1 11.00 -9.30 -22.95
N HIS A 2 11.14 -8.04 -22.50
CA HIS A 2 11.08 -6.88 -23.42
C HIS A 2 12.06 -6.96 -24.59
N TYR A 3 13.33 -7.29 -24.33
CA TYR A 3 14.34 -7.52 -25.37
C TYR A 3 13.93 -8.62 -26.36
N MET A 4 13.40 -9.74 -25.86
CA MET A 4 12.97 -10.86 -26.71
C MET A 4 11.82 -10.46 -27.61
N PHE A 5 10.87 -9.67 -27.10
CA PHE A 5 9.75 -9.15 -27.88
C PHE A 5 10.21 -8.19 -28.97
N GLN A 6 11.07 -7.23 -28.62
CA GLN A 6 11.60 -6.24 -29.56
C GLN A 6 12.39 -6.89 -30.71
N ASN A 7 13.08 -7.99 -30.43
CA ASN A 7 13.86 -8.73 -31.42
C ASN A 7 13.06 -9.88 -32.07
N GLN A 8 11.73 -9.92 -31.90
CA GLN A 8 10.84 -10.94 -32.47
C GLN A 8 11.19 -12.39 -32.09
N LEU A 9 11.90 -12.57 -30.96
CA LEU A 9 12.26 -13.88 -30.40
C LEU A 9 11.10 -14.51 -29.60
N ILE A 10 10.06 -13.73 -29.29
CA ILE A 10 8.83 -14.19 -28.66
C ILE A 10 7.65 -13.36 -29.18
N SER A 11 6.52 -14.01 -29.46
CA SER A 11 5.30 -13.35 -29.93
C SER A 11 4.49 -12.75 -28.77
N MET A 12 3.58 -11.82 -29.06
CA MET A 12 2.67 -11.27 -28.04
C MET A 12 1.78 -12.34 -27.40
N PRO A 13 1.16 -13.27 -28.16
CA PRO A 13 0.39 -14.37 -27.56
C PRO A 13 1.22 -15.22 -26.59
N ASN A 14 2.48 -15.52 -26.93
CA ASN A 14 3.36 -16.30 -26.06
C ASN A 14 3.73 -15.55 -24.77
N LEU A 15 3.86 -14.22 -24.83
CA LEU A 15 4.07 -13.38 -23.65
C LEU A 15 2.84 -13.32 -22.74
N GLN A 16 1.65 -13.23 -23.32
CA GLN A 16 0.39 -13.27 -22.56
C GLN A 16 0.24 -14.62 -21.85
N HIS A 17 0.50 -15.71 -22.58
CA HIS A 17 0.45 -17.07 -22.04
C HIS A 17 1.46 -17.31 -20.92
N LEU A 18 2.63 -16.65 -20.95
CA LEU A 18 3.63 -16.76 -19.89
C LEU A 18 3.07 -16.34 -18.51
N PHE A 19 2.16 -15.37 -18.45
CA PHE A 19 1.51 -14.96 -17.20
C PHE A 19 0.26 -15.79 -16.84
N GLU A 20 -0.14 -16.72 -17.71
CA GLU A 20 -1.20 -17.69 -17.43
C GLU A 20 -0.65 -18.96 -16.76
N VAL A 21 0.66 -19.22 -16.92
CA VAL A 21 1.36 -20.32 -16.25
C VAL A 21 1.53 -20.01 -14.76
N GLY A 22 1.06 -20.93 -13.90
CA GLY A 22 1.08 -20.78 -12.45
C GLY A 22 2.47 -20.42 -11.89
N GLY A 23 2.53 -19.31 -11.14
CA GLY A 23 3.74 -18.84 -10.45
C GLY A 23 4.70 -17.98 -11.28
N ALA A 24 4.52 -17.86 -12.61
CA ALA A 24 5.39 -17.04 -13.46
C ALA A 24 5.28 -15.54 -13.14
N LEU A 25 4.06 -15.06 -12.92
CA LEU A 25 3.79 -13.67 -12.53
C LEU A 25 4.43 -13.34 -11.17
N GLU A 26 4.22 -14.20 -10.17
CA GLU A 26 4.81 -14.06 -8.83
C GLU A 26 6.34 -14.00 -8.91
N THR A 27 6.94 -14.97 -9.62
CA THR A 27 8.40 -15.03 -9.82
C THR A 27 8.95 -13.76 -10.50
N CYS A 28 8.26 -13.24 -11.51
CA CYS A 28 8.66 -11.99 -12.17
C CYS A 28 8.66 -10.81 -11.21
N ILE A 29 7.62 -10.69 -10.39
CA ILE A 29 7.46 -9.57 -9.45
C ILE A 29 8.49 -9.66 -8.33
N PHE A 30 8.75 -10.85 -7.80
CA PHE A 30 9.80 -11.06 -6.81
C PHE A 30 11.19 -10.69 -7.35
N ASN A 31 11.49 -11.04 -8.60
CA ASN A 31 12.75 -10.67 -9.25
C ASN A 31 12.87 -9.16 -9.49
N ILE A 32 11.78 -8.51 -9.91
CA ILE A 32 11.76 -7.05 -10.07
C ILE A 32 11.98 -6.36 -8.73
N PHE A 33 11.33 -6.85 -7.68
CA PHE A 33 11.47 -6.34 -6.33
C PHE A 33 12.91 -6.52 -5.81
N SER A 34 13.50 -7.70 -5.98
CA SER A 34 14.87 -7.99 -5.49
C SER A 34 15.95 -7.14 -6.17
N VAL A 35 15.78 -6.80 -7.44
CA VAL A 35 16.77 -6.01 -8.20
C VAL A 35 16.61 -4.50 -8.02
N HIS A 36 15.41 -4.01 -7.70
CA HIS A 36 15.12 -2.57 -7.75
C HIS A 36 14.81 -1.91 -6.41
N PHE A 37 14.54 -2.68 -5.35
CA PHE A 37 14.24 -2.12 -4.03
C PHE A 37 15.43 -2.26 -3.08
N LEU A 38 16.32 -1.27 -3.07
CA LEU A 38 17.39 -1.18 -2.07
C LEU A 38 17.12 -0.16 -0.95
N SER A 39 16.15 0.76 -1.06
CA SER A 39 15.99 1.79 -0.01
C SER A 39 14.65 2.53 0.07
N ALA A 40 13.66 2.29 -0.80
CA ALA A 40 12.40 3.02 -0.76
C ALA A 40 11.32 2.27 0.02
N TYR A 41 10.67 3.01 0.92
CA TYR A 41 9.65 2.64 1.90
C TYR A 41 8.48 1.83 1.32
N ILE A 42 7.75 1.15 2.22
CA ILE A 42 6.49 0.44 1.94
C ILE A 42 5.59 1.34 1.11
N VAL A 43 5.41 0.95 -0.15
CA VAL A 43 4.88 1.85 -1.15
C VAL A 43 3.36 1.90 -1.06
N TYR A 44 2.90 3.15 -0.97
CA TYR A 44 1.54 3.66 -1.12
C TYR A 44 0.64 2.74 -1.95
N PRO A 45 -0.38 2.14 -1.33
CA PRO A 45 -1.34 1.35 -2.06
C PRO A 45 -2.20 2.30 -2.90
N SER A 46 -2.19 2.01 -4.18
CA SER A 46 -3.23 2.39 -5.13
C SER A 46 -3.04 1.50 -6.35
N LYS A 47 -4.06 1.37 -7.21
CA LYS A 47 -3.97 0.74 -8.54
C LYS A 47 -2.83 1.24 -9.44
N TYR A 48 -2.21 2.36 -9.06
CA TYR A 48 -1.10 2.96 -9.79
C TYR A 48 0.27 2.59 -9.25
N ALA A 49 0.35 1.89 -8.11
CA ALA A 49 1.60 1.58 -7.45
C ALA A 49 2.53 0.82 -8.40
N LEU A 50 2.10 -0.26 -9.07
CA LEU A 50 2.97 -1.00 -10.01
C LEU A 50 3.52 -0.16 -11.17
N GLU A 51 2.76 0.83 -11.65
CA GLU A 51 3.18 1.72 -12.74
C GLU A 51 4.01 2.92 -12.25
N SER A 52 3.76 3.39 -11.02
CA SER A 52 4.43 4.55 -10.41
C SER A 52 5.68 4.19 -9.60
N ILE A 53 5.75 2.96 -9.09
CA ILE A 53 6.84 2.42 -8.28
C ILE A 53 8.14 2.35 -9.08
N LEU A 54 8.04 2.11 -10.38
CA LEU A 54 9.22 1.93 -11.21
C LEU A 54 9.01 2.61 -12.56
N PRO A 55 9.67 3.77 -12.82
CA PRO A 55 9.64 4.45 -14.12
C PRO A 55 10.37 3.66 -15.23
N ARG A 56 10.63 2.36 -15.01
CA ARG A 56 11.39 1.49 -15.90
C ARG A 56 10.47 0.90 -16.96
N LYS A 57 10.91 1.01 -18.22
CA LYS A 57 10.28 0.46 -19.42
C LYS A 57 9.80 -1.00 -19.26
N GLY A 58 10.47 -1.81 -18.44
CA GLY A 58 10.15 -3.22 -18.19
C GLY A 58 8.80 -3.45 -17.50
N LEU A 59 8.44 -2.67 -16.48
CA LEU A 59 7.15 -2.85 -15.78
C LEU A 59 5.99 -2.26 -16.56
N LYS A 60 6.21 -1.10 -17.19
CA LYS A 60 5.26 -0.54 -18.16
C LYS A 60 4.97 -1.56 -19.27
N PHE A 61 5.99 -2.22 -19.79
CA PHE A 61 5.83 -3.30 -20.77
C PHE A 61 5.04 -4.49 -20.21
N MET A 62 5.32 -4.94 -18.99
CA MET A 62 4.55 -6.03 -18.36
C MET A 62 3.07 -5.66 -18.16
N SER A 63 2.78 -4.44 -17.69
CA SER A 63 1.41 -3.95 -17.49
C SER A 63 0.58 -3.93 -18.79
N GLN A 64 1.22 -3.74 -19.94
CA GLN A 64 0.56 -3.75 -21.25
C GLN A 64 0.18 -5.17 -21.72
N ILE A 65 0.81 -6.20 -21.15
CA ILE A 65 0.63 -7.59 -21.54
C ILE A 65 -0.36 -8.29 -20.59
N MET A 66 -0.34 -7.91 -19.32
CA MET A 66 -1.20 -8.49 -18.30
C MET A 66 -2.67 -8.08 -18.49
N ASN A 67 -3.59 -9.02 -18.33
CA ASN A 67 -5.01 -8.73 -18.16
C ASN A 67 -5.29 -8.15 -16.76
N ASP A 68 -6.51 -7.69 -16.53
CA ASP A 68 -6.85 -7.02 -15.27
C ASP A 68 -6.68 -7.96 -14.06
N ASN A 69 -7.09 -9.23 -14.15
CA ASN A 69 -6.90 -10.20 -13.06
C ASN A 69 -5.41 -10.37 -12.71
N GLN A 70 -4.54 -10.45 -13.71
CA GLN A 70 -3.10 -10.55 -13.54
C GLN A 70 -2.52 -9.27 -12.91
N LYS A 71 -2.97 -8.08 -13.32
CA LYS A 71 -2.56 -6.81 -12.69
C LYS A 71 -2.94 -6.77 -11.21
N ARG A 72 -4.17 -7.18 -10.87
CA ARG A 72 -4.66 -7.24 -9.48
C ARG A 72 -3.83 -8.19 -8.62
N ARG A 73 -3.62 -9.42 -9.09
CA ARG A 73 -2.78 -10.42 -8.40
C ARG A 73 -1.32 -9.99 -8.31
N GLY A 74 -0.82 -9.28 -9.32
CA GLY A 74 0.52 -8.72 -9.33
C GLY A 74 0.76 -7.73 -8.18
N HIS A 75 -0.20 -6.86 -7.89
CA HIS A 75 -0.07 -5.95 -6.74
C HIS A 75 0.02 -6.73 -5.43
N LEU A 76 -0.77 -7.79 -5.26
CA LEU A 76 -0.69 -8.61 -4.06
C LEU A 76 0.65 -9.37 -3.94
N PHE A 77 1.22 -9.87 -5.05
CA PHE A 77 2.57 -10.45 -5.03
C PHE A 77 3.65 -9.43 -4.68
N PHE A 78 3.45 -8.16 -5.04
CA PHE A 78 4.33 -7.09 -4.60
C PHE A 78 4.25 -6.86 -3.08
N LEU A 79 3.04 -6.89 -2.50
CA LEU A 79 2.87 -6.89 -1.03
C LEU A 79 3.51 -8.12 -0.39
N LYS A 80 3.40 -9.30 -1.01
CA LYS A 80 4.07 -10.53 -0.55
C LYS A 80 5.59 -10.38 -0.54
N ALA A 81 6.18 -9.78 -1.57
CA ALA A 81 7.62 -9.54 -1.65
C ALA A 81 8.09 -8.56 -0.56
N GLN A 82 7.29 -7.52 -0.25
CA GLN A 82 7.55 -6.63 0.88
C GLN A 82 7.45 -7.38 2.22
N ASN A 83 6.44 -8.23 2.39
CA ASN A 83 6.32 -9.07 3.58
C ASN A 83 7.56 -9.95 3.77
N PHE A 84 8.08 -10.53 2.69
CA PHE A 84 9.30 -11.33 2.74
C PHE A 84 10.52 -10.49 3.13
N LYS A 85 10.68 -9.29 2.59
CA LYS A 85 11.86 -8.45 2.87
C LYS A 85 11.86 -7.81 4.25
N TYR A 86 10.70 -7.36 4.73
CA TYR A 86 10.62 -6.51 5.92
C TYR A 86 10.15 -7.26 7.18
N PHE A 87 9.34 -8.31 7.03
CA PHE A 87 8.68 -8.96 8.18
C PHE A 87 9.00 -10.45 8.31
N SER A 88 9.20 -11.15 7.19
CA SER A 88 9.50 -12.58 7.18
C SER A 88 11.02 -12.73 7.16
N GLN A 89 11.67 -12.86 8.31
CA GLN A 89 13.09 -13.21 8.34
C GLN A 89 13.30 -14.66 7.83
N SER A 90 13.17 -14.89 6.53
CA SER A 90 13.64 -16.13 5.93
C SER A 90 15.17 -16.07 5.85
N MET A 91 15.82 -17.14 6.30
CA MET A 91 17.25 -17.28 6.53
C MET A 91 18.18 -16.91 5.35
N PHE A 92 17.66 -16.66 4.15
CA PHE A 92 18.48 -16.37 2.96
C PHE A 92 19.20 -15.03 2.99
N PHE A 93 18.69 -14.03 3.71
CA PHE A 93 19.32 -12.70 3.79
C PHE A 93 20.07 -12.44 5.09
N LYS A 94 20.05 -13.35 6.08
CA LYS A 94 20.83 -13.17 7.31
C LYS A 94 22.34 -13.22 7.09
N SER A 95 22.83 -13.84 6.01
CA SER A 95 24.26 -13.85 5.68
C SER A 95 24.76 -12.56 5.01
N THR A 96 23.86 -11.77 4.40
CA THR A 96 24.19 -10.49 3.73
C THR A 96 23.70 -9.26 4.48
N ALA A 97 22.77 -9.42 5.43
CA ALA A 97 22.27 -8.33 6.29
C ALA A 97 23.26 -7.88 7.38
N ARG A 98 24.49 -8.42 7.42
CA ARG A 98 25.60 -7.82 8.18
C ARG A 98 26.34 -6.71 7.44
N SER A 99 26.02 -6.40 6.18
CA SER A 99 26.76 -5.35 5.43
C SER A 99 25.93 -4.37 4.60
N TYR A 100 24.62 -4.25 4.81
CA TYR A 100 23.77 -3.24 4.13
C TYR A 100 23.07 -2.27 5.08
N ILE A 101 23.67 -1.99 6.24
CA ILE A 101 23.60 -0.63 6.79
C ILE A 101 24.57 0.19 5.94
N SER A 102 24.13 0.65 4.77
CA SER A 102 24.93 1.60 4.01
C SER A 102 24.90 2.95 4.75
N PRO A 103 26.06 3.49 5.14
CA PRO A 103 26.16 4.76 5.82
C PRO A 103 26.14 5.87 4.76
N ILE A 104 25.00 6.50 4.50
CA ILE A 104 24.93 7.60 3.55
C ILE A 104 24.10 8.76 4.11
N TYR A 105 24.85 9.75 4.60
CA TYR A 105 24.60 11.14 4.97
C TYR A 105 24.02 11.48 6.36
N ASP A 106 24.99 11.57 7.26
CA ASP A 106 25.21 12.50 8.37
C ASP A 106 24.42 13.85 8.36
N ASN A 107 24.13 14.32 9.58
CA ASN A 107 23.57 15.62 10.01
C ASN A 107 22.05 15.85 10.11
N SER A 108 21.28 14.82 10.51
CA SER A 108 20.24 15.04 11.52
C SER A 108 20.02 13.76 12.31
N GLU A 109 20.27 13.81 13.61
CA GLU A 109 20.16 12.69 14.53
C GLU A 109 18.70 12.22 14.68
N MET A 110 18.18 11.48 13.71
CA MET A 110 17.20 10.42 14.01
C MET A 110 18.00 9.15 14.26
N ILE A 111 18.50 9.05 15.49
CA ILE A 111 19.03 7.80 16.02
C ILE A 111 17.86 6.80 15.98
N PHE A 112 17.80 5.96 14.94
CA PHE A 112 17.12 4.68 15.02
C PHE A 112 17.86 3.87 16.09
N ARG A 113 17.53 4.14 17.36
CA ARG A 113 17.87 3.23 18.44
C ARG A 113 17.12 1.96 18.11
N THR A 114 17.83 0.99 17.53
CA THR A 114 17.50 -0.41 17.64
C THR A 114 17.59 -0.79 19.12
N LYS A 115 16.64 -0.30 19.92
CA LYS A 115 16.18 -1.03 21.09
C LYS A 115 15.66 -2.33 20.50
N GLU A 116 16.24 -3.43 20.92
CA GLU A 116 15.78 -4.77 20.60
C GLU A 116 14.25 -4.78 20.72
N VAL A 117 13.60 -5.03 19.59
CA VAL A 117 12.15 -5.06 19.48
C VAL A 117 11.67 -6.13 20.45
N ASP A 118 10.95 -5.71 21.48
CA ASP A 118 10.23 -6.65 22.32
C ASP A 118 9.11 -7.25 21.47
N PHE A 119 9.36 -8.44 20.92
CA PHE A 119 8.44 -9.19 20.06
C PHE A 119 7.18 -9.70 20.81
N SER A 120 6.93 -9.25 22.04
CA SER A 120 5.96 -9.83 22.97
C SER A 120 4.56 -9.20 22.97
N THR A 121 4.24 -8.26 22.07
CA THR A 121 2.84 -7.80 21.95
C THR A 121 2.02 -8.83 21.15
N LYS A 122 0.87 -9.25 21.71
CA LYS A 122 -0.14 -10.08 21.02
C LYS A 122 -0.48 -9.56 19.62
N LEU A 123 -0.45 -8.23 19.43
CA LEU A 123 -0.60 -7.57 18.13
C LEU A 123 0.45 -8.00 17.09
N THR A 124 1.72 -8.10 17.49
CA THR A 124 2.80 -8.52 16.58
C THR A 124 2.70 -10.00 16.20
N GLN A 125 2.33 -10.87 17.14
CA GLN A 125 2.09 -12.29 16.85
C GLN A 125 0.91 -12.47 15.90
N ASN A 126 -0.19 -11.78 16.15
CA ASN A 126 -1.37 -11.77 15.28
C ASN A 126 -1.03 -11.24 13.87
N PHE A 127 -0.17 -10.22 13.76
CA PHE A 127 0.30 -9.72 12.46
C PHE A 127 1.06 -10.79 11.67
N HIS A 128 2.01 -11.49 12.28
CA HIS A 128 2.75 -12.55 11.58
C HIS A 128 1.87 -13.75 11.21
N TYR A 129 0.90 -14.09 12.07
CA TYR A 129 -0.10 -15.10 11.75
C TYR A 129 -0.95 -14.68 10.54
N LEU A 130 -1.42 -13.44 10.53
CA LEU A 130 -2.19 -12.86 9.43
C LEU A 130 -1.43 -12.87 8.10
N THR A 131 -0.15 -12.48 8.09
CA THR A 131 0.62 -12.45 6.84
C THR A 131 0.82 -13.87 6.27
N ASN A 132 0.98 -14.88 7.12
CA ASN A 132 0.99 -16.27 6.67
C ASN A 132 -0.36 -16.68 6.05
N LEU A 133 -1.48 -16.30 6.66
CA LEU A 133 -2.82 -16.58 6.11
C LEU A 133 -3.07 -15.90 4.76
N ILE A 134 -2.55 -14.70 4.54
CA ILE A 134 -2.76 -13.97 3.28
C ILE A 134 -1.85 -14.49 2.16
N PHE A 135 -0.59 -14.81 2.48
CA PHE A 135 0.44 -15.03 1.45
C PHE A 135 0.94 -16.47 1.31
N GLU A 136 0.93 -17.24 2.39
CA GLU A 136 1.39 -18.64 2.40
C GLU A 136 0.22 -19.60 2.22
N ASN A 137 -0.95 -19.27 2.78
CA ASN A 137 -2.19 -19.98 2.47
C ASN A 137 -2.73 -19.51 1.10
N LYS A 138 -2.66 -20.39 0.10
CA LYS A 138 -3.04 -20.09 -1.29
C LYS A 138 -4.54 -19.79 -1.46
N ASN A 139 -5.36 -20.05 -0.44
CA ASN A 139 -6.82 -19.99 -0.58
C ASN A 139 -7.40 -18.57 -0.41
N PHE A 140 -6.68 -17.61 0.21
CA PHE A 140 -7.26 -16.30 0.50
C PHE A 140 -7.75 -15.56 -0.76
N ILE A 141 -6.88 -15.45 -1.77
CA ILE A 141 -7.19 -14.75 -3.03
C ILE A 141 -8.30 -15.46 -3.79
N ASP A 142 -8.18 -16.79 -3.89
CA ASP A 142 -9.13 -17.58 -4.66
C ASP A 142 -10.53 -17.54 -4.02
N GLN A 143 -10.61 -17.58 -2.68
CA GLN A 143 -11.89 -17.41 -1.96
C GLN A 143 -12.50 -16.02 -2.18
N LEU A 144 -11.68 -14.96 -2.13
CA LEU A 144 -12.13 -13.58 -2.33
C LEU A 144 -12.65 -13.37 -3.78
N GLU A 145 -11.92 -13.85 -4.78
CA GLU A 145 -12.33 -13.77 -6.19
C GLU A 145 -13.58 -14.60 -6.50
N ASN A 146 -13.73 -15.77 -5.88
CA ASN A 146 -14.93 -16.60 -6.05
C ASN A 146 -16.15 -15.90 -5.45
N HIS A 147 -16.02 -15.32 -4.26
CA HIS A 147 -17.10 -14.57 -3.61
C HIS A 147 -17.55 -13.36 -4.45
N GLU A 148 -16.61 -12.64 -5.06
CA GLU A 148 -16.95 -11.54 -5.97
C GLU A 148 -17.78 -12.02 -7.17
N LYS A 149 -17.37 -13.13 -7.80
CA LYS A 149 -18.10 -13.70 -8.95
C LYS A 149 -19.50 -14.14 -8.57
N GLU A 150 -19.65 -14.86 -7.47
CA GLU A 150 -20.95 -15.30 -6.96
C GLU A 150 -21.87 -14.09 -6.70
N THR A 151 -21.34 -13.06 -6.04
CA THR A 151 -22.06 -11.82 -5.76
C THR A 151 -22.51 -11.12 -7.05
N LEU A 152 -21.66 -11.03 -8.07
CA LEU A 152 -22.01 -10.45 -9.37
C LEU A 152 -23.08 -11.26 -10.10
N GLU A 153 -23.04 -12.59 -10.03
CA GLU A 153 -24.05 -13.47 -10.63
C GLU A 153 -25.41 -13.34 -9.95
N ILE A 154 -25.43 -13.23 -8.61
CA ILE A 154 -26.66 -12.99 -7.82
C ILE A 154 -27.30 -11.65 -8.21
N TYR A 155 -26.50 -10.59 -8.33
CA TYR A 155 -27.01 -9.28 -8.77
C TYR A 155 -27.55 -9.30 -10.20
N LYS A 156 -26.87 -10.01 -11.11
CA LYS A 156 -27.37 -10.21 -12.49
C LYS A 156 -28.70 -10.96 -12.54
N GLN A 157 -28.97 -11.82 -11.56
CA GLN A 157 -30.21 -12.57 -11.43
C GLN A 157 -31.33 -11.79 -10.69
N GLY A 158 -31.11 -10.51 -10.34
CA GLY A 158 -32.10 -9.68 -9.66
C GLY A 158 -32.38 -10.10 -8.21
N LYS A 159 -31.52 -10.95 -7.62
CA LYS A 159 -31.62 -11.36 -6.22
C LYS A 159 -30.84 -10.36 -5.36
N THR A 160 -31.39 -10.00 -4.21
CA THR A 160 -30.83 -8.96 -3.33
C THR A 160 -29.81 -9.47 -2.33
N GLN A 161 -29.75 -10.78 -2.08
CA GLN A 161 -28.81 -11.34 -1.11
C GLN A 161 -28.27 -12.71 -1.56
N PRO A 162 -26.96 -12.95 -1.36
CA PRO A 162 -26.40 -14.30 -1.39
C PRO A 162 -27.12 -15.19 -0.37
N GLN A 163 -27.54 -16.39 -0.80
CA GLN A 163 -27.99 -17.40 0.15
C GLN A 163 -26.80 -17.88 0.97
N ASP A 164 -26.91 -17.70 2.28
CA ASP A 164 -26.04 -18.10 3.41
C ASP A 164 -24.56 -18.43 3.09
N PRO A 165 -23.61 -17.59 3.52
CA PRO A 165 -22.20 -17.77 3.24
C PRO A 165 -21.69 -18.89 4.15
N ALA A 166 -21.30 -20.04 3.60
CA ALA A 166 -20.33 -20.87 4.29
C ALA A 166 -19.17 -19.94 4.69
N SER A 167 -18.95 -19.78 6.00
CA SER A 167 -18.03 -18.81 6.61
C SER A 167 -16.77 -18.69 5.78
N HIS A 168 -16.70 -17.69 4.91
CA HIS A 168 -15.56 -17.62 4.03
C HIS A 168 -14.39 -17.22 4.92
N GLU A 169 -13.39 -18.10 5.03
CA GLU A 169 -12.17 -17.89 5.81
C GLU A 169 -11.53 -16.52 5.48
N PHE A 170 -11.70 -16.04 4.23
CA PHE A 170 -11.29 -14.68 3.86
C PHE A 170 -11.93 -13.57 4.71
N LYS A 171 -13.19 -13.70 5.16
CA LYS A 171 -13.87 -12.70 6.01
C LYS A 171 -13.25 -12.62 7.40
N GLU A 172 -12.89 -13.75 7.99
CA GLU A 172 -12.15 -13.79 9.27
C GLU A 172 -10.76 -13.17 9.12
N ILE A 173 -10.09 -13.45 8.00
CA ILE A 173 -8.81 -12.83 7.65
C ILE A 173 -8.98 -11.31 7.52
N LEU A 174 -9.96 -10.82 6.76
CA LEU A 174 -10.23 -9.39 6.59
C LEU A 174 -10.61 -8.73 7.91
N GLN A 175 -11.39 -9.39 8.78
CA GLN A 175 -11.67 -8.90 10.11
C GLN A 175 -10.38 -8.67 10.91
N MET A 176 -9.48 -9.65 10.90
CA MET A 176 -8.19 -9.55 11.58
C MET A 176 -7.30 -8.44 10.99
N VAL A 177 -7.31 -8.25 9.66
CA VAL A 177 -6.60 -7.12 9.01
C VAL A 177 -7.10 -5.80 9.60
N VAL A 178 -8.42 -5.62 9.67
CA VAL A 178 -9.06 -4.39 10.13
C VAL A 178 -8.82 -4.15 11.62
N GLU A 179 -8.94 -5.18 12.46
CA GLU A 179 -8.64 -5.10 13.89
C GLU A 179 -7.19 -4.72 14.16
N LEU A 180 -6.25 -5.32 13.42
CA LEU A 180 -4.84 -4.98 13.55
C LEU A 180 -4.52 -3.60 13.01
N PHE A 181 -5.16 -3.17 11.92
CA PHE A 181 -4.99 -1.82 11.37
C PHE A 181 -5.35 -0.77 12.43
N VAL A 182 -6.52 -0.91 13.05
CA VAL A 182 -6.95 -0.04 14.15
C VAL A 182 -6.03 -0.18 15.37
N GLY A 183 -5.66 -1.41 15.73
CA GLY A 183 -4.79 -1.67 16.88
C GLY A 183 -3.40 -1.04 16.75
N PHE A 184 -2.78 -1.07 15.56
CA PHE A 184 -1.49 -0.41 15.32
C PHE A 184 -1.63 1.11 15.19
N GLY A 185 -2.70 1.63 14.57
CA GLY A 185 -2.92 3.06 14.44
C GLY A 185 -3.24 3.76 15.76
N ASP A 186 -3.96 3.10 16.66
CA ASP A 186 -4.26 3.65 18.00
C ASP A 186 -3.04 3.61 18.95
N TRP A 187 -1.97 2.89 18.59
CA TRP A 187 -0.77 2.68 19.40
C TRP A 187 0.49 3.21 18.69
N SER A 188 0.56 4.53 18.49
CA SER A 188 1.64 5.23 17.76
C SER A 188 3.04 5.09 18.38
N GLU A 189 3.13 4.66 19.65
CA GLU A 189 4.41 4.44 20.36
C GLU A 189 5.09 3.10 20.03
N LEU A 190 4.43 2.20 19.28
CA LEU A 190 5.00 0.91 18.92
C LEU A 190 6.16 1.06 17.93
N THR A 191 7.38 0.73 18.35
CA THR A 191 8.56 0.67 17.48
C THR A 191 8.29 -0.24 16.27
N GLY A 192 8.35 0.31 15.06
CA GLY A 192 8.02 -0.42 13.82
C GLY A 192 6.51 -0.64 13.58
N GLY A 193 5.65 -0.11 14.45
CA GLY A 193 4.19 -0.12 14.32
C GLY A 193 3.75 0.59 13.04
N ASN A 194 4.35 1.74 12.70
CA ASN A 194 4.03 2.48 11.47
C ASN A 194 4.23 1.62 10.21
N LEU A 195 5.30 0.81 10.17
CA LEU A 195 5.59 -0.05 9.03
C LEU A 195 4.51 -1.14 8.85
N LYS A 196 4.08 -1.76 9.95
CA LYS A 196 3.00 -2.76 9.96
C LYS A 196 1.64 -2.12 9.67
N HIS A 197 1.39 -0.93 10.19
CA HIS A 197 0.18 -0.14 9.95
C HIS A 197 0.03 0.19 8.46
N HIS A 198 1.09 0.70 7.82
CA HIS A 198 1.13 0.97 6.38
C HIS A 198 0.93 -0.30 5.55
N PHE A 199 1.51 -1.41 5.99
CA PHE A 199 1.33 -2.69 5.32
C PHE A 199 -0.13 -3.19 5.37
N LEU A 200 -0.77 -3.09 6.54
CA LEU A 200 -2.18 -3.46 6.73
C LEU A 200 -3.10 -2.56 5.91
N PHE A 201 -2.84 -1.24 5.92
CA PHE A 201 -3.52 -0.30 5.05
C PHE A 201 -3.41 -0.72 3.57
N SER A 202 -2.23 -1.15 3.11
CA SER A 202 -2.05 -1.62 1.74
C SER A 202 -2.84 -2.87 1.37
N ILE A 203 -3.07 -3.76 2.32
CA ILE A 203 -3.96 -4.90 2.11
C ILE A 203 -5.41 -4.43 1.98
N ILE A 204 -5.88 -3.56 2.89
CA ILE A 204 -7.26 -3.05 2.89
C ILE A 204 -7.54 -2.27 1.60
N ASP A 205 -6.67 -1.33 1.25
CA ASP A 205 -6.79 -0.52 0.05
C ASP A 205 -6.77 -1.39 -1.23
N TRP A 206 -5.92 -2.42 -1.27
CA TRP A 206 -5.95 -3.40 -2.35
C TRP A 206 -7.30 -4.11 -2.45
N VAL A 207 -7.92 -4.51 -1.34
CA VAL A 207 -9.25 -5.15 -1.38
C VAL A 207 -10.31 -4.17 -1.87
N VAL A 208 -10.34 -2.97 -1.28
CA VAL A 208 -11.34 -1.92 -1.58
C VAL A 208 -11.28 -1.49 -3.04
N GLU A 209 -10.10 -1.19 -3.58
CA GLU A 209 -9.95 -0.71 -4.96
C GLU A 209 -10.33 -1.78 -6.00
N ASN A 210 -10.13 -3.05 -5.67
CA ASN A 210 -10.29 -4.14 -6.64
C ASN A 210 -11.65 -4.84 -6.56
N TYR A 211 -12.24 -4.89 -5.37
CA TYR A 211 -13.43 -5.70 -5.09
C TYR A 211 -14.55 -4.89 -4.41
N GLY A 212 -14.24 -3.67 -3.94
CA GLY A 212 -15.17 -2.75 -3.28
C GLY A 212 -15.41 -3.03 -1.80
N ASN A 213 -15.98 -2.04 -1.10
CA ASN A 213 -16.28 -2.12 0.34
C ASN A 213 -17.25 -3.25 0.69
N LYS A 214 -18.04 -3.73 -0.29
CA LYS A 214 -18.95 -4.88 -0.13
C LYS A 214 -18.25 -6.14 0.38
N MET A 215 -16.94 -6.30 0.14
CA MET A 215 -16.16 -7.43 0.67
C MET A 215 -16.08 -7.43 2.21
N PHE A 216 -16.35 -6.29 2.84
CA PHE A 216 -16.37 -6.15 4.30
C PHE A 216 -17.80 -6.24 4.88
N GLU A 217 -18.82 -6.48 4.06
CA GLU A 217 -20.19 -6.67 4.55
C GLU A 217 -20.31 -7.96 5.38
N GLY A 218 -20.89 -7.83 6.57
CA GLY A 218 -21.01 -8.93 7.53
C GLY A 218 -19.74 -9.20 8.33
N ILE A 219 -18.70 -8.37 8.22
CA ILE A 219 -17.53 -8.39 9.09
C ILE A 219 -17.77 -7.47 10.30
N GLN A 220 -17.34 -7.90 11.48
CA GLN A 220 -17.33 -7.03 12.66
C GLN A 220 -16.17 -6.02 12.55
N ILE A 221 -16.46 -4.81 12.07
CA ILE A 221 -15.48 -3.72 11.98
C ILE A 221 -15.44 -2.91 13.29
N PRO A 222 -14.25 -2.49 13.77
CA PRO A 222 -14.11 -1.60 14.92
C PRO A 222 -14.78 -0.24 14.68
N PRO A 223 -15.17 0.49 15.75
CA PRO A 223 -15.74 1.82 15.63
C PRO A 223 -14.85 2.77 14.84
N ARG A 224 -15.47 3.62 13.99
CA ARG A 224 -14.79 4.63 13.17
C ARG A 224 -13.70 4.08 12.24
N PHE A 225 -13.73 2.77 11.94
CA PHE A 225 -12.76 2.15 11.03
C PHE A 225 -12.69 2.86 9.68
N TRP A 226 -13.84 3.16 9.07
CA TRP A 226 -13.88 3.83 7.77
C TRP A 226 -13.31 5.25 7.82
N ASP A 227 -13.62 6.04 8.86
CA ASP A 227 -13.01 7.36 9.05
C ASP A 227 -11.47 7.27 9.13
N LYS A 228 -10.96 6.28 9.87
CA LYS A 228 -9.52 6.00 10.03
C LYS A 228 -8.87 5.56 8.71
N PHE A 229 -9.53 4.67 7.98
CA PHE A 229 -9.10 4.22 6.65
C PHE A 229 -9.10 5.38 5.64
N ASP A 230 -10.15 6.19 5.62
CA ASP A 230 -10.29 7.32 4.69
C ASP A 230 -9.26 8.41 4.96
N ALA A 231 -8.94 8.68 6.24
CA ALA A 231 -7.84 9.57 6.62
C ALA A 231 -6.50 9.11 6.03
N MET A 232 -6.17 7.83 6.18
CA MET A 232 -4.93 7.27 5.64
C MET A 232 -4.95 7.20 4.10
N SER A 233 -6.10 6.88 3.51
CA SER A 233 -6.32 6.89 2.06
C SER A 233 -6.09 8.26 1.45
N PHE A 234 -6.58 9.31 2.11
CA PHE A 234 -6.29 10.68 1.73
C PHE A 234 -4.78 10.97 1.70
N SER A 235 -4.07 10.69 2.80
CA SER A 235 -2.62 10.94 2.85
C SER A 235 -1.87 10.13 1.78
N SER A 236 -2.31 8.90 1.52
CA SER A 236 -1.74 8.02 0.48
C SER A 236 -1.92 8.62 -0.92
N LYS A 237 -3.14 9.08 -1.25
CA LYS A 237 -3.46 9.69 -2.54
C LYS A 237 -2.65 10.97 -2.76
N LEU A 238 -2.52 11.80 -1.73
CA LEU A 238 -1.72 13.02 -1.78
C LEU A 238 -0.22 12.72 -1.98
N LEU A 239 0.34 11.76 -1.23
CA LEU A 239 1.72 11.30 -1.41
C LEU A 239 1.97 10.73 -2.81
N ALA A 240 1.02 9.97 -3.36
CA ALA A 240 1.11 9.45 -4.71
C ALA A 240 1.13 10.57 -5.77
N ALA A 241 0.28 11.60 -5.62
CA ALA A 241 0.24 12.74 -6.52
C ALA A 241 1.54 13.58 -6.45
N LEU A 242 2.06 13.83 -5.25
CA LEU A 242 3.33 14.51 -5.03
C LEU A 242 4.51 13.74 -5.66
N ASN A 243 4.51 12.41 -5.53
CA ASN A 243 5.54 11.56 -6.14
C ASN A 243 5.49 11.60 -7.67
N ARG A 244 4.29 11.61 -8.27
CA ARG A 244 4.14 11.79 -9.72
C ARG A 244 4.66 13.15 -10.18
N LYS A 245 4.32 14.23 -9.46
CA LYS A 245 4.85 15.57 -9.76
C LYS A 245 6.38 15.56 -9.82
N LYS A 246 7.02 14.94 -8.83
CA LYS A 246 8.49 14.80 -8.80
C LYS A 246 9.01 14.02 -10.01
N GLN A 247 8.35 12.93 -10.40
CA GLN A 247 8.74 12.14 -11.56
C GLN A 247 8.57 12.93 -12.88
N ASP A 248 7.48 13.66 -13.04
CA ASP A 248 7.20 14.45 -14.25
C ASP A 248 8.15 15.64 -14.39
N GLN A 249 8.59 16.23 -13.28
CA GLN A 249 9.67 17.23 -13.27
C GLN A 249 10.99 16.66 -13.80
N ILE A 250 11.32 15.42 -13.42
CA ILE A 250 12.50 14.71 -13.92
C ILE A 250 12.35 14.37 -15.41
N LEU A 251 11.12 14.14 -15.89
CA LEU A 251 10.82 13.68 -17.24
C LEU A 251 10.36 14.80 -18.20
N HIS A 252 10.35 16.06 -17.76
CA HIS A 252 9.91 17.25 -18.52
C HIS A 252 8.49 17.14 -19.13
N GLN A 253 7.52 16.62 -18.38
CA GLN A 253 6.11 16.56 -18.79
C GLN A 253 5.29 17.75 -18.22
N ASP A 254 4.13 18.06 -18.82
CA ASP A 254 3.32 19.26 -18.50
C ASP A 254 2.79 19.21 -17.05
N PRO A 255 3.23 20.11 -16.15
CA PRO A 255 3.00 19.99 -14.72
C PRO A 255 1.58 20.39 -14.25
N LYS A 256 0.77 21.05 -15.09
CA LYS A 256 -0.48 21.70 -14.64
C LYS A 256 -1.55 20.73 -14.12
N LEU A 257 -1.75 19.59 -14.77
CA LEU A 257 -2.82 18.65 -14.41
C LEU A 257 -2.63 18.03 -13.01
N ILE A 258 -1.38 17.80 -12.61
CA ILE A 258 -1.05 17.19 -11.32
C ILE A 258 -1.24 18.21 -10.18
N ASP A 259 -0.97 19.49 -10.45
CA ASP A 259 -1.11 20.55 -9.44
C ASP A 259 -2.57 20.78 -9.06
N ASP A 260 -3.49 20.72 -10.03
CA ASP A 260 -4.93 20.81 -9.77
C ASP A 260 -5.42 19.61 -8.97
N GLN A 261 -4.94 18.38 -9.27
CA GLN A 261 -5.25 17.19 -8.48
C GLN A 261 -4.78 17.30 -7.03
N ILE A 262 -3.56 17.79 -6.80
CA ILE A 262 -3.03 17.96 -5.44
C ILE A 262 -3.88 18.96 -4.65
N LYS A 263 -4.27 20.08 -5.26
CA LYS A 263 -5.11 21.09 -4.63
C LYS A 263 -6.52 20.58 -4.34
N GLU A 264 -7.12 19.81 -5.26
CA GLU A 264 -8.44 19.22 -5.08
C GLU A 264 -8.44 18.20 -3.94
N ILE A 265 -7.47 17.28 -3.91
CA ILE A 265 -7.31 16.31 -2.82
C ILE A 265 -7.18 17.04 -1.48
N TRP A 266 -6.33 18.08 -1.42
CA TRP A 266 -6.15 18.89 -0.21
C TRP A 266 -7.42 19.62 0.23
N ALA A 267 -8.18 20.19 -0.70
CA ALA A 267 -9.43 20.89 -0.41
C ALA A 267 -10.51 19.95 0.15
N GLN A 268 -10.64 18.74 -0.41
CA GLN A 268 -11.57 17.72 0.10
C GLN A 268 -11.24 17.33 1.54
N PHE A 269 -9.95 17.13 1.85
CA PHE A 269 -9.52 16.85 3.21
C PHE A 269 -9.82 17.98 4.18
N LYS A 270 -9.60 19.23 3.77
CA LYS A 270 -9.95 20.37 4.62
C LYS A 270 -11.41 20.39 4.98
N GLN A 271 -12.27 20.12 4.00
CA GLN A 271 -13.72 20.11 4.20
C GLN A 271 -14.16 18.97 5.11
N GLN A 272 -13.50 17.82 5.04
CA GLN A 272 -13.95 16.59 5.71
C GLN A 272 -13.33 16.39 7.10
N TYR A 273 -12.10 16.89 7.35
CA TYR A 273 -11.33 16.50 8.53
C TYR A 273 -10.63 17.65 9.26
N PHE A 274 -10.74 18.90 8.79
CA PHE A 274 -10.06 20.05 9.40
C PHE A 274 -10.86 20.69 10.53
N HIS A 275 -11.57 19.86 11.29
CA HIS A 275 -12.22 20.25 12.53
C HIS A 275 -11.39 19.71 13.71
N ASP A 276 -11.19 20.56 14.73
CA ASP A 276 -10.20 20.30 15.81
C ASP A 276 -10.36 18.92 16.47
N GLN A 277 -11.60 18.50 16.74
CA GLN A 277 -11.90 17.20 17.35
C GLN A 277 -11.63 15.99 16.44
N GLU A 278 -11.66 16.15 15.12
CA GLU A 278 -11.40 15.05 14.18
C GLU A 278 -9.92 14.85 13.94
N ILE A 279 -9.16 15.95 13.93
CA ILE A 279 -7.69 15.93 13.76
C ILE A 279 -7.01 15.18 14.91
N GLU A 280 -7.39 15.45 16.16
CA GLU A 280 -6.82 14.76 17.33
C GLU A 280 -7.09 13.24 17.29
N ASN A 281 -8.27 12.84 16.80
CA ASN A 281 -8.68 11.44 16.76
C ASN A 281 -8.11 10.64 15.56
N LEU A 282 -7.83 11.32 14.44
CA LEU A 282 -7.38 10.68 13.21
C LEU A 282 -5.90 10.93 12.90
N GLY A 283 -5.22 11.75 13.69
CA GLY A 283 -3.83 12.17 13.49
C GLY A 283 -2.85 11.01 13.25
N ASN A 284 -2.97 9.92 14.02
CA ASN A 284 -2.10 8.74 13.87
C ASN A 284 -2.37 7.91 12.60
N TYR A 285 -3.50 8.14 11.94
CA TYR A 285 -3.84 7.53 10.65
C TYR A 285 -3.46 8.40 9.48
N LEU A 286 -3.07 9.65 9.74
CA LEU A 286 -2.52 10.56 8.75
C LEU A 286 -1.00 10.36 8.65
N MET A 287 -0.49 10.15 7.45
CA MET A 287 0.96 10.04 7.16
C MET A 287 1.61 11.44 7.14
N LEU A 288 1.44 12.19 8.23
CA LEU A 288 1.74 13.62 8.32
C LEU A 288 3.23 13.91 8.15
N PHE A 289 4.09 13.09 8.75
CA PHE A 289 5.54 13.26 8.66
C PHE A 289 6.05 12.92 7.26
N GLU A 290 5.54 11.87 6.62
CA GLU A 290 5.87 11.48 5.24
C GLU A 290 5.44 12.57 4.25
N LEU A 291 4.23 13.13 4.45
CA LEU A 291 3.72 14.26 3.66
C LEU A 291 4.63 15.48 3.80
N LYS A 292 4.99 15.84 5.03
CA LYS A 292 5.90 16.94 5.32
C LYS A 292 7.27 16.73 4.67
N GLU A 293 7.83 15.53 4.76
CA GLU A 293 9.11 15.17 4.15
C GLU A 293 9.07 15.25 2.62
N HIS A 294 8.01 14.74 1.98
CA HIS A 294 7.86 14.79 0.53
C HIS A 294 7.68 16.21 0.01
N LEU A 295 6.87 17.03 0.69
CA LEU A 295 6.69 18.44 0.36
C LEU A 295 7.99 19.24 0.51
N GLY A 296 8.75 19.01 1.58
CA GLY A 296 10.04 19.66 1.80
C GLY A 296 11.10 19.33 0.74
N ARG A 297 10.93 18.23 0.00
CA ARG A 297 11.83 17.80 -1.09
C ARG A 297 11.43 18.29 -2.47
N LEU A 298 10.24 18.87 -2.62
CA LEU A 298 9.83 19.48 -3.88
C LEU A 298 10.41 20.88 -3.96
N ASP A 299 11.20 21.16 -5.00
CA ASP A 299 11.87 22.44 -5.25
C ASP A 299 10.89 23.54 -5.73
N VAL A 300 9.64 23.48 -5.25
CA VAL A 300 8.50 24.32 -5.64
C VAL A 300 7.89 24.91 -4.38
N GLN A 301 8.71 25.64 -3.62
CA GLN A 301 8.31 26.14 -2.30
C GLN A 301 7.05 27.01 -2.36
N ASN A 302 6.78 27.73 -3.45
CA ASN A 302 5.67 28.70 -3.45
C ASN A 302 4.26 28.09 -3.61
N ASP A 303 4.08 27.01 -4.36
CA ASP A 303 2.74 26.51 -4.70
C ASP A 303 2.10 25.66 -3.59
N TYR A 304 2.91 25.17 -2.65
CA TYR A 304 2.47 24.25 -1.58
C TYR A 304 2.72 24.77 -0.17
N ASN A 305 3.16 26.03 -0.02
CA ASN A 305 3.35 26.66 1.29
C ASN A 305 2.11 26.57 2.18
N GLN A 306 0.91 26.72 1.61
CA GLN A 306 -0.32 26.59 2.38
C GLN A 306 -0.52 25.18 2.94
N ILE A 307 -0.28 24.14 2.11
CA ILE A 307 -0.37 22.74 2.54
C ILE A 307 0.65 22.46 3.66
N MET A 308 1.89 22.95 3.49
CA MET A 308 2.95 22.78 4.48
C MET A 308 2.62 23.47 5.81
N ASN A 309 2.06 24.68 5.77
CA ASN A 309 1.62 25.42 6.96
C ASN A 309 0.49 24.69 7.69
N ASP A 310 -0.52 24.24 6.95
CA ASP A 310 -1.64 23.50 7.51
C ASP A 310 -1.16 22.17 8.16
N LEU A 311 -0.23 21.44 7.52
CA LEU A 311 0.36 20.23 8.08
C LEU A 311 1.16 20.50 9.37
N ASN A 312 1.90 21.61 9.43
CA ASN A 312 2.61 21.98 10.66
C ASN A 312 1.65 22.26 11.82
N ILE A 313 0.51 22.90 11.55
CA ILE A 313 -0.53 23.13 12.56
C ILE A 313 -1.11 21.80 13.05
N ILE A 314 -1.44 20.89 12.12
CA ILE A 314 -1.96 19.56 12.47
C ILE A 314 -0.94 18.76 13.28
N ILE A 315 0.32 18.71 12.85
CA ILE A 315 1.39 17.99 13.55
C ILE A 315 1.58 18.54 14.97
N SER A 316 1.53 19.87 15.14
CA SER A 316 1.60 20.51 16.46
C SER A 316 0.49 19.99 17.38
N LYS A 317 -0.76 20.00 16.89
CA LYS A 317 -1.93 19.56 17.66
C LYS A 317 -1.92 18.08 18.00
N VAL A 318 -1.47 17.22 17.10
CA VAL A 318 -1.53 15.76 17.28
C VAL A 318 -0.41 15.25 18.20
N TYR A 319 0.76 15.88 18.17
CA TYR A 319 1.96 15.33 18.80
C TYR A 319 2.58 16.20 19.90
N PHE A 320 2.15 17.46 20.07
CA PHE A 320 2.82 18.41 20.96
C PHE A 320 1.89 19.24 21.87
N ASP A 321 0.58 19.18 21.66
CA ASP A 321 -0.45 19.66 22.59
C ASP A 321 -0.95 18.50 23.47
#